data_AF-A0A965Q5F5-F1
#
_entry.id   AF-A0A965Q5F5-F1
#
_cell.length_a   1.000
_cell.length_b   1.000
_cell.length_c   1.000
_cell.angle_alpha   90.00
_cell.angle_beta   90.00
_cell.angle_gamma   90.00
#
_symmetry.space_group_name_H-M   'P 1'
#
loop_
_entity.id
_entity.type
_entity.pdbx_description
1 polymer ?
#
loop_
_entity_poly.entity_id
_entity_poly.type
_entity_poly.pdbx_seq_one_letter_code
_entity_poly.pdbx_strand_id
1 'polypeptide(L)'
;MFSKAQKLSIVDPEIALQVTQEVKRQEDHIELIASENYTSPAVMEAQGSQLTNKYAEGYIGKRFYGGCEFVDNVEQIAIDRLKQLYGAEYVNLQPHSGSQANQAVYFSILKPGDTIMGMNLGHGGHLTHGSPANLSGKLFKIVPYGLNANE
;
A
#
# COMPACT_ATOMS: atom_id res chain seq x y z
N MET A 1 -25.48 0.05 -14.84
CA MET A 1 -24.86 0.38 -13.53
C MET A 1 -25.74 -0.22 -12.43
N PHE A 2 -25.13 -0.76 -11.37
CA PHE A 2 -25.87 -1.28 -10.22
C PHE A 2 -26.63 -0.15 -9.51
N SER A 3 -27.77 -0.50 -8.89
CA SER A 3 -28.56 0.48 -8.16
C SER A 3 -27.86 0.84 -6.86
N LYS A 4 -27.82 2.14 -6.50
CA LYS A 4 -27.36 2.58 -5.18
C LYS A 4 -28.22 2.02 -4.03
N ALA A 5 -29.40 1.48 -4.34
CA ALA A 5 -30.25 0.79 -3.37
C ALA A 5 -29.69 -0.58 -2.95
N GLN A 6 -28.75 -1.16 -3.70
CA GLN A 6 -28.07 -2.42 -3.34
C GLN A 6 -26.99 -2.16 -2.29
N LYS A 7 -27.40 -1.89 -1.05
CA LYS A 7 -26.49 -1.73 0.08
C LYS A 7 -25.90 -3.08 0.50
N LEU A 8 -24.69 -3.06 1.07
CA LEU A 8 -24.04 -4.25 1.63
C LEU A 8 -24.97 -4.99 2.60
N SER A 9 -25.67 -4.29 3.49
CA SER A 9 -26.62 -4.88 4.45
C SER A 9 -27.81 -5.62 3.83
N ILE A 10 -28.08 -5.41 2.54
CA ILE A 10 -29.16 -6.10 1.81
C ILE A 10 -28.58 -7.29 1.04
N VAL A 11 -27.41 -7.10 0.41
CA VAL A 11 -26.77 -8.11 -0.44
C VAL A 11 -26.04 -9.17 0.39
N ASP A 12 -25.39 -8.75 1.47
CA ASP A 12 -24.60 -9.59 2.38
C ASP A 12 -24.72 -9.05 3.83
N PRO A 13 -25.84 -9.39 4.52
CA PRO A 13 -26.07 -8.94 5.89
C PRO A 13 -25.05 -9.49 6.90
N GLU A 14 -24.45 -10.66 6.62
CA GLU A 14 -23.47 -11.29 7.52
C GLU A 14 -22.18 -10.46 7.55
N ILE A 15 -21.67 -10.05 6.39
CA ILE A 15 -20.49 -9.16 6.32
C ILE A 15 -20.83 -7.76 6.83
N ALA A 16 -22.02 -7.22 6.53
CA ALA A 16 -22.44 -5.93 7.05
C ALA A 16 -22.46 -5.87 8.59
N LEU A 17 -22.87 -6.97 9.22
CA LEU A 17 -22.79 -7.11 10.68
C LEU A 17 -21.35 -7.02 11.17
N GLN A 18 -20.40 -7.74 10.55
CA GLN A 18 -18.99 -7.70 10.94
C GLN A 18 -18.38 -6.31 10.80
N VAL A 19 -18.68 -5.60 9.70
CA VAL A 19 -18.23 -4.20 9.51
C VAL A 19 -18.74 -3.30 10.64
N THR A 20 -20.00 -3.46 11.05
CA THR A 20 -20.58 -2.67 12.14
C THR A 20 -19.95 -3.00 13.49
N GLN A 21 -19.65 -4.28 13.74
CA GLN A 21 -18.96 -4.70 14.97
C GLN A 21 -17.51 -4.18 15.01
N GLU A 22 -16.81 -4.14 13.88
CA GLU A 22 -15.45 -3.59 13.83
C GLU A 22 -15.42 -2.08 14.08
N VAL A 23 -16.38 -1.31 13.56
CA VAL A 23 -16.52 0.12 13.89
C VAL A 23 -16.67 0.30 15.40
N LYS A 24 -17.56 -0.49 16.02
CA LYS A 24 -17.76 -0.44 17.47
C LYS A 24 -16.48 -0.83 18.23
N ARG A 25 -15.77 -1.88 17.79
CA ARG A 25 -14.49 -2.28 18.41
C ARG A 25 -13.49 -1.13 18.39
N GLN A 26 -13.36 -0.44 17.24
CA GLN A 26 -12.45 0.69 17.08
C GLN A 26 -12.81 1.88 17.99
N GLU A 27 -14.09 2.14 18.23
CA GLU A 27 -14.56 3.20 19.12
C GLU A 27 -14.43 2.85 20.62
N ASP A 28 -14.61 1.57 20.96
CA ASP A 28 -14.64 1.10 22.34
C ASP A 28 -13.23 0.82 22.93
N HIS A 29 -12.17 0.80 22.12
CA HIS A 29 -10.81 0.41 22.54
C HIS A 29 -9.78 1.52 22.34
N ILE A 30 -8.77 1.52 23.20
CA ILE A 30 -7.56 2.32 23.00
C ILE A 30 -6.63 1.52 22.09
N GLU A 31 -6.38 2.03 20.89
CA GLU A 31 -5.46 1.40 19.94
C GLU A 31 -4.02 1.89 20.19
N LEU A 32 -3.11 0.93 20.43
CA LEU A 32 -1.71 1.19 20.79
C LEU A 32 -0.73 0.51 19.82
N ILE A 33 -1.23 -0.13 18.77
CA ILE A 33 -0.39 -0.67 17.70
C ILE A 33 0.20 0.50 16.89
N ALA A 34 1.53 0.68 16.97
CA ALA A 34 2.23 1.84 16.40
C ALA A 34 2.06 2.03 14.87
N SER A 35 1.70 0.97 14.15
CA SER A 35 1.47 1.01 12.70
C SER A 35 0.01 1.23 12.31
N GLU A 36 -0.93 1.23 13.25
CA GLU A 36 -2.35 1.47 12.97
C GLU A 36 -2.70 2.95 13.09
N ASN A 37 -3.74 3.35 12.36
CA ASN A 37 -4.27 4.71 12.40
C ASN A 37 -5.70 4.73 11.84
N TYR A 38 -6.44 5.81 12.11
CA TYR A 38 -7.78 6.03 11.57
C TYR A 38 -7.71 6.97 10.38
N THR A 39 -8.14 6.49 9.21
CA THR A 39 -8.22 7.32 8.02
C THR A 39 -9.44 8.24 8.05
N SER A 40 -9.39 9.37 7.32
CA SER A 40 -10.50 10.31 7.29
C SER A 40 -11.67 9.80 6.42
N PRO A 41 -12.93 10.21 6.71
CA PRO A 41 -14.08 9.89 5.86
C PRO A 41 -13.92 10.28 4.40
N ALA A 42 -13.21 11.39 4.11
CA ALA A 42 -12.94 11.83 2.74
C ALA A 42 -12.06 10.83 1.96
N VAL A 43 -11.10 10.17 2.63
CA VAL A 43 -10.27 9.12 2.01
C VAL A 43 -11.12 7.88 1.72
N MET A 44 -11.98 7.48 2.67
CA MET A 44 -12.88 6.33 2.48
C MET A 44 -13.90 6.58 1.35
N GLU A 45 -14.40 7.81 1.21
CA GLU A 45 -15.28 8.20 0.09
C GLU A 45 -14.58 8.01 -1.27
N ALA A 46 -13.33 8.45 -1.39
CA ALA A 46 -12.55 8.27 -2.62
C ALA A 46 -12.27 6.78 -2.92
N GLN A 47 -11.93 5.98 -1.90
CA GLN A 47 -11.68 4.55 -2.05
C GLN A 47 -12.92 3.78 -2.52
N GLY A 48 -14.11 4.17 -2.06
CA GLY A 48 -15.40 3.58 -2.46
C GLY A 48 -15.99 4.16 -3.76
N SER A 49 -15.24 4.97 -4.51
CA SER A 49 -15.73 5.65 -5.70
C SER A 49 -15.69 4.78 -6.97
N GLN A 50 -16.22 5.30 -8.09
CA GLN A 50 -16.18 4.62 -9.39
C GLN A 50 -14.78 4.51 -9.99
N LEU A 51 -13.76 5.14 -9.41
CA LEU A 51 -12.36 4.98 -9.85
C LEU A 51 -11.95 3.50 -9.85
N THR A 52 -12.50 2.69 -8.92
CA THR A 52 -12.27 1.24 -8.86
C THR A 52 -12.68 0.47 -10.12
N ASN A 53 -13.57 1.03 -10.94
CA ASN A 53 -14.04 0.37 -12.16
C ASN A 53 -13.09 0.57 -13.35
N LYS A 54 -12.12 1.48 -13.22
CA LYS A 54 -11.26 1.87 -14.33
C LYS A 54 -9.98 1.06 -14.35
N TYR A 55 -9.78 0.33 -15.43
CA TYR A 55 -8.52 -0.33 -15.75
C TYR A 55 -7.60 0.63 -16.51
N ALA A 56 -6.46 1.02 -15.92
CA ALA A 56 -5.59 2.08 -16.42
C ALA A 56 -4.10 1.68 -16.46
N GLU A 57 -3.82 0.51 -17.04
CA GLU A 57 -2.44 0.02 -17.18
C GLU A 57 -1.53 0.99 -17.93
N GLY A 58 -0.30 1.13 -17.45
CA GLY A 58 0.71 2.05 -17.96
C GLY A 58 0.86 3.29 -17.07
N TYR A 59 1.39 4.36 -17.64
CA TYR A 59 1.57 5.65 -16.96
C TYR A 59 0.84 6.75 -17.73
N ILE A 60 0.69 7.92 -17.11
CA ILE A 60 0.10 9.12 -17.73
C ILE A 60 0.73 9.36 -19.11
N GLY A 61 -0.13 9.53 -20.13
CA GLY A 61 0.31 9.73 -21.53
C GLY A 61 0.86 8.48 -22.24
N LYS A 62 0.99 7.34 -21.56
CA LYS A 62 1.42 6.05 -22.11
C LYS A 62 0.57 4.91 -21.55
N ARG A 63 -0.75 5.05 -21.64
CA ARG A 63 -1.72 4.02 -21.24
C ARG A 63 -1.87 2.96 -22.33
N PHE A 64 -2.06 1.72 -21.92
CA PHE A 64 -2.38 0.62 -22.84
C PHE A 64 -3.86 0.63 -23.28
N TYR A 65 -4.73 1.32 -22.53
CA TYR A 65 -6.16 1.43 -22.82
C TYR A 65 -6.64 2.89 -22.83
N GLY A 66 -7.67 3.16 -23.63
CA GLY A 66 -8.29 4.49 -23.73
C GLY A 66 -9.25 4.82 -22.57
N GLY A 67 -9.76 6.06 -22.55
CA GLY A 67 -10.74 6.53 -21.55
C GLY A 67 -10.13 6.72 -20.15
N CYS A 68 -8.89 7.20 -20.08
CA CYS A 68 -8.13 7.39 -18.84
C CYS A 68 -8.03 8.87 -18.43
N GLU A 69 -8.76 9.77 -19.07
CA GLU A 69 -8.60 11.22 -18.94
C GLU A 69 -8.71 11.68 -17.48
N PHE A 70 -9.69 11.15 -16.75
CA PHE A 70 -9.92 11.54 -15.36
C PHE A 70 -9.01 10.82 -14.36
N VAL A 71 -8.63 9.57 -14.61
CA VAL A 71 -7.69 8.85 -13.74
C VAL A 71 -6.27 9.38 -13.89
N ASP A 72 -5.89 9.84 -15.09
CA ASP A 72 -4.63 10.54 -15.34
C ASP A 72 -4.56 11.84 -14.53
N ASN A 73 -5.64 12.61 -14.48
CA ASN A 73 -5.71 13.82 -13.66
C ASN A 73 -5.58 13.51 -12.15
N VAL A 74 -6.23 12.44 -11.67
CA VAL A 74 -6.11 12.01 -10.27
C VAL A 74 -4.67 11.59 -9.95
N GLU A 75 -4.04 10.79 -10.82
CA GLU A 75 -2.65 10.36 -10.65
C GLU A 75 -1.69 11.55 -10.66
N GLN A 76 -1.87 12.52 -11.58
CA GLN A 76 -1.03 13.73 -11.63
C GLN A 76 -1.15 14.58 -10.36
N ILE A 77 -2.38 14.82 -9.88
CA ILE A 77 -2.60 15.61 -8.65
C ILE A 77 -1.92 14.93 -7.45
N ALA A 78 -1.99 13.60 -7.35
CA ALA A 78 -1.33 12.87 -6.27
C ALA A 78 0.21 12.91 -6.40
N ILE A 79 0.76 12.78 -7.62
CA ILE A 79 2.19 12.95 -7.90
C ILE A 79 2.65 14.33 -7.41
N ASP A 80 1.98 15.40 -7.84
CA ASP A 80 2.38 16.77 -7.53
C ASP A 80 2.33 17.06 -6.03
N ARG A 81 1.28 16.58 -5.34
CA ARG A 81 1.16 16.69 -3.89
C ARG A 81 2.28 15.95 -3.15
N LEU A 82 2.63 14.74 -3.57
CA LEU A 82 3.70 13.97 -2.95
C LEU A 82 5.08 14.60 -3.21
N LYS A 83 5.31 15.11 -4.42
CA LYS A 83 6.51 15.90 -4.74
C LYS A 83 6.64 17.12 -3.85
N GLN A 84 5.56 17.87 -3.68
CA GLN A 84 5.54 19.05 -2.82
C GLN A 84 5.75 18.67 -1.34
N LEU A 85 5.10 17.61 -0.87
CA LEU A 85 5.16 17.17 0.53
C LEU A 85 6.54 16.68 0.94
N TYR A 86 7.22 15.93 0.09
CA TYR A 86 8.50 15.29 0.39
C TYR A 86 9.71 15.97 -0.27
N GLY A 87 9.51 17.00 -1.08
CA GLY A 87 10.58 17.62 -1.88
C GLY A 87 11.19 16.66 -2.91
N ALA A 88 10.42 15.70 -3.41
CA ALA A 88 10.90 14.63 -4.28
C ALA A 88 10.94 15.06 -5.77
N GLU A 89 11.98 14.63 -6.49
CA GLU A 89 12.07 14.86 -7.95
C GLU A 89 11.18 13.91 -8.75
N TYR A 90 10.95 12.69 -8.26
CA TYR A 90 10.09 11.67 -8.87
C TYR A 90 9.25 10.95 -7.82
N VAL A 91 8.05 10.52 -8.22
CA VAL A 91 7.12 9.77 -7.37
C VAL A 91 6.45 8.70 -8.21
N ASN A 92 6.34 7.49 -7.67
CA ASN A 92 5.50 6.43 -8.21
C ASN A 92 4.48 6.00 -7.14
N LEU A 93 3.19 6.15 -7.45
CA LEU A 93 2.06 5.85 -6.54
C LEU A 93 1.41 4.47 -6.82
N GLN A 94 1.85 3.75 -7.85
CA GLN A 94 1.20 2.53 -8.29
C GLN A 94 1.45 1.27 -7.42
N PRO A 95 2.51 1.16 -6.58
CA PRO A 95 2.62 0.03 -5.66
C PRO A 95 1.41 -0.07 -4.71
N HIS A 96 0.75 -1.23 -4.65
CA HIS A 96 -0.48 -1.39 -3.85
C HIS A 96 -0.24 -1.38 -2.32
N SER A 97 1.00 -1.56 -1.88
CA SER A 97 1.39 -1.57 -0.46
C SER A 97 2.89 -1.34 -0.29
N GLY A 98 3.34 -1.09 0.94
CA GLY A 98 4.77 -0.91 1.26
C GLY A 98 5.64 -2.11 0.87
N SER A 99 5.12 -3.33 1.01
CA SER A 99 5.85 -4.54 0.61
C SER A 99 6.14 -4.61 -0.89
N GLN A 100 5.16 -4.24 -1.71
CA GLN A 100 5.34 -4.18 -3.17
C GLN A 100 6.18 -2.98 -3.61
N ALA A 101 6.15 -1.87 -2.86
CA ALA A 101 7.05 -0.74 -3.12
C ALA A 101 8.52 -1.15 -2.93
N ASN A 102 8.85 -1.82 -1.83
CA ASN A 102 10.19 -2.37 -1.60
C ASN A 102 10.58 -3.38 -2.70
N GLN A 103 9.65 -4.26 -3.08
CA GLN A 103 9.87 -5.19 -4.18
C GLN A 103 10.18 -4.47 -5.50
N ALA A 104 9.41 -3.45 -5.86
CA ALA A 104 9.63 -2.68 -7.09
C ALA A 104 11.02 -2.02 -7.12
N VAL A 105 11.49 -1.52 -5.98
CA VAL A 105 12.85 -0.96 -5.85
C VAL A 105 13.90 -2.05 -6.03
N TYR A 106 13.75 -3.21 -5.40
CA TYR A 106 14.72 -4.29 -5.58
C TYR A 106 14.79 -4.76 -7.04
N PHE A 107 13.67 -4.98 -7.70
CA PHE A 107 13.67 -5.46 -9.09
C PHE A 107 14.03 -4.41 -10.13
N SER A 108 14.06 -3.12 -9.78
CA SER A 108 14.49 -2.08 -10.72
C SER A 108 16.01 -2.07 -10.93
N ILE A 109 16.79 -2.54 -9.95
CA ILE A 109 18.26 -2.48 -9.98
C ILE A 109 18.98 -3.80 -9.62
N LEU A 110 18.32 -4.73 -8.93
CA LEU A 110 18.93 -5.99 -8.48
C LEU A 110 18.48 -7.17 -9.33
N LYS A 111 19.35 -8.17 -9.40
CA LYS A 111 19.08 -9.51 -9.93
C LYS A 111 19.02 -10.53 -8.79
N PRO A 112 18.30 -11.65 -8.96
CA PRO A 112 18.38 -12.75 -8.01
C PRO A 112 19.82 -13.17 -7.75
N GLY A 113 20.18 -13.39 -6.49
CA GLY A 113 21.54 -13.67 -6.02
C GLY A 113 22.36 -12.44 -5.62
N ASP A 114 21.95 -11.23 -6.02
CA ASP A 114 22.61 -10.00 -5.56
C ASP A 114 22.50 -9.84 -4.04
N THR A 115 23.42 -9.08 -3.46
CA THR A 115 23.52 -8.92 -2.01
C THR A 115 22.73 -7.70 -1.55
N ILE A 116 21.89 -7.88 -0.53
CA ILE A 116 21.24 -6.78 0.19
C ILE A 116 21.57 -6.84 1.67
N MET A 117 21.71 -5.67 2.28
CA MET A 117 21.91 -5.53 3.70
C MET A 117 20.63 -4.97 4.34
N GLY A 118 20.14 -5.60 5.40
CA GLY A 118 18.88 -5.23 6.05
C GLY A 118 18.92 -5.48 7.56
N MET A 119 18.10 -4.76 8.31
CA MET A 119 18.02 -4.97 9.76
C MET A 119 17.40 -6.33 10.07
N ASN A 120 17.97 -7.05 11.02
CA ASN A 120 17.42 -8.32 11.49
C ASN A 120 15.99 -8.12 12.03
N LEU A 121 15.06 -9.00 11.61
CA LEU A 121 13.67 -8.96 12.04
C LEU A 121 13.50 -8.99 13.56
N GLY A 122 14.29 -9.82 14.26
CA GLY A 122 14.23 -9.92 15.72
C GLY A 122 14.72 -8.65 16.44
N HIS A 123 15.39 -7.75 15.72
CA HIS A 123 15.93 -6.50 16.27
C HIS A 123 15.17 -5.27 15.75
N GLY A 124 13.96 -5.43 15.20
CA GLY A 124 13.13 -4.32 14.70
C GLY A 124 13.15 -4.13 13.18
N GLY A 125 13.76 -5.05 12.43
CA GLY A 125 13.64 -5.08 10.97
C GLY A 125 12.22 -5.39 10.49
N HIS A 126 12.01 -5.33 9.17
CA HIS A 126 10.74 -5.69 8.53
C HIS A 126 10.92 -6.89 7.61
N LEU A 127 9.84 -7.68 7.41
CA LEU A 127 9.87 -8.91 6.61
C LEU A 127 10.46 -8.69 5.20
N THR A 128 10.18 -7.55 4.59
CA THR A 128 10.62 -7.23 3.23
C THR A 128 12.09 -6.88 3.11
N HIS A 129 12.83 -6.77 4.22
CA HIS A 129 14.24 -6.39 4.24
C HIS A 129 15.17 -7.61 4.31
N GLY A 130 14.74 -8.75 3.77
CA GLY A 130 15.53 -9.98 3.72
C GLY A 130 15.14 -11.08 4.69
N SER A 131 13.93 -11.07 5.27
CA SER A 131 13.45 -12.23 6.03
C SER A 131 13.34 -13.46 5.11
N PRO A 132 13.80 -14.66 5.53
CA PRO A 132 13.64 -15.89 4.75
C PRO A 132 12.17 -16.24 4.43
N ALA A 133 11.22 -15.70 5.20
CA ALA A 133 9.79 -15.86 4.97
C ALA A 133 9.26 -14.99 3.80
N ASN A 134 10.01 -13.98 3.37
CA ASN A 134 9.63 -13.04 2.32
C ASN A 134 10.38 -13.32 1.00
N LEU A 135 9.84 -12.82 -0.12
CA LEU A 135 10.47 -12.91 -1.44
C LEU A 135 11.91 -12.36 -1.43
N SER A 136 12.15 -11.24 -0.74
CA SER A 136 13.48 -10.63 -0.62
C SER A 136 14.52 -11.61 -0.07
N GLY A 137 14.21 -12.31 1.03
CA GLY A 137 15.11 -13.32 1.62
C GLY A 137 15.23 -14.62 0.82
N LYS A 138 14.28 -14.90 -0.08
CA LYS A 138 14.35 -16.06 -0.98
C LYS A 138 15.18 -15.79 -2.23
N LEU A 139 15.15 -14.56 -2.74
CA LEU A 139 15.76 -14.22 -4.03
C LEU A 139 17.16 -13.61 -3.91
N PHE A 140 17.48 -12.93 -2.80
CA PHE A 140 18.72 -12.20 -2.64
C PHE A 140 19.60 -12.81 -1.55
N LYS A 141 20.91 -12.54 -1.62
CA LYS A 141 21.84 -12.87 -0.54
C LYS A 141 21.72 -11.81 0.56
N ILE A 142 21.26 -12.21 1.74
CA ILE A 142 21.01 -11.27 2.85
C ILE A 142 22.22 -11.17 3.77
N VAL A 143 22.64 -9.95 4.07
CA VAL A 143 23.59 -9.63 5.14
C VAL A 143 22.83 -8.88 6.23
N PRO A 144 22.49 -9.51 7.36
CA PRO A 144 21.76 -8.83 8.41
C PRO A 144 22.69 -7.93 9.24
N TYR A 145 22.22 -6.74 9.62
CA TYR A 145 22.76 -5.98 10.76
C TYR A 145 21.76 -5.97 11.92
N GLY A 146 22.19 -5.60 13.11
CA GLY A 146 21.33 -5.55 14.30
C GLY A 146 21.86 -4.60 15.36
N LEU A 147 21.07 -4.45 16.43
CA LEU A 147 21.44 -3.68 17.61
C LEU A 147 22.68 -4.25 18.31
N ASN A 148 23.39 -3.39 19.02
CA ASN A 148 24.46 -3.81 19.90
C ASN A 148 23.87 -4.42 21.18
N ALA A 149 24.44 -5.52 21.67
CA ALA A 149 24.01 -6.13 22.93
C ALA A 149 24.30 -5.25 24.17
N ASN A 150 25.11 -4.20 24.02
CA ASN A 150 25.48 -3.24 25.06
C ASN A 150 24.78 -1.87 24.93
N GLU A 151 23.83 -1.71 24.00
CA GLU A 151 22.87 -0.58 23.98
C GLU A 151 21.72 -0.84 24.96
#